data_AF-A0A2V9C0V0-F1
#
_entry.id   AF-A0A2V9C0V0-F1
#
_cell.length_a   1.000
_cell.length_b   1.000
_cell.length_c   1.000
_cell.angle_alpha   90.00
_cell.angle_beta   90.00
_cell.angle_gamma   90.00
#
_symmetry.space_group_name_H-M   'P 1'
#
loop_
_entity.id
_entity.type
_entity.pdbx_description
1 polymer ?
#
loop_
_entity_poly.entity_id
_entity_poly.type
_entity_poly.pdbx_seq_one_letter_code
_entity_poly.pdbx_strand_id
1 'polypeptide(L)'
;NVSPDPNHWIILKLTGTKSNRDGIGARVRIDKQYNHMSSACGYASSSHFGVHFGLGKVEKIPSIEIKWPSGIAQILKDIKTNQVLQVREPEK
;
A
#
# COMPACT_ATOMS: atom_id res chain seq x y z
N ASN A 1 -1.08 1.99 -32.04
CA ASN A 1 -0.11 1.82 -30.94
C ASN A 1 -0.86 1.12 -29.81
N VAL A 2 -0.84 -0.21 -29.79
CA VAL A 2 -1.49 -1.02 -28.76
C VAL A 2 -0.36 -1.66 -27.96
N SER A 3 -0.08 -1.13 -26.78
CA SER A 3 0.82 -1.78 -25.82
C SER A 3 0.07 -2.97 -25.21
N PRO A 4 0.44 -4.23 -25.47
CA PRO A 4 -0.30 -5.40 -25.01
C PRO A 4 0.17 -5.88 -23.63
N ASP A 5 0.71 -4.99 -22.80
CA ASP A 5 1.16 -5.38 -21.46
C ASP A 5 0.09 -5.05 -20.42
N PRO A 6 -0.49 -6.06 -19.74
CA PRO A 6 -1.36 -5.81 -18.60
C PRO A 6 -0.50 -5.16 -17.51
N ASN A 7 -0.62 -3.84 -17.37
CA ASN A 7 -0.03 -3.15 -16.23
C ASN A 7 -0.77 -3.60 -14.98
N HIS A 8 -0.05 -4.32 -14.13
CA HIS A 8 -0.50 -4.77 -12.83
C HIS A 8 -0.44 -3.61 -11.84
N TRP A 9 -1.46 -3.52 -11.00
CA TRP A 9 -1.57 -2.50 -9.96
C TRP A 9 -1.99 -3.12 -8.64
N ILE A 10 -1.66 -2.49 -7.52
CA ILE A 10 -2.20 -2.87 -6.22
C ILE A 10 -2.54 -1.62 -5.43
N ILE A 11 -3.67 -1.65 -4.73
CA ILE A 11 -4.04 -0.60 -3.79
C ILE A 11 -3.95 -1.16 -2.39
N LEU A 12 -3.11 -0.57 -1.55
CA LEU A 12 -3.05 -0.90 -0.14
C LEU A 12 -3.92 0.06 0.65
N LYS A 13 -5.01 -0.47 1.21
CA LYS A 13 -5.83 0.25 2.17
C LYS A 13 -5.39 -0.14 3.57
N LEU A 14 -4.69 0.79 4.22
CA LEU A 14 -4.25 0.61 5.59
C LEU A 14 -5.35 1.13 6.52
N THR A 15 -5.73 0.32 7.51
CA THR A 15 -6.69 0.71 8.54
C THR A 15 -6.00 0.63 9.89
N GLY A 16 -5.77 1.77 10.52
CA GLY A 16 -5.25 1.85 11.88
C GLY A 16 -6.33 1.46 12.88
N THR A 17 -5.97 0.67 13.88
CA THR A 17 -6.83 0.28 15.00
C THR A 17 -6.37 0.98 16.28
N LYS A 18 -5.06 1.00 16.51
CA LYS A 18 -4.38 1.67 17.63
C LYS A 18 -3.91 3.07 17.25
N SER A 19 -3.42 3.23 16.03
CA SER A 19 -3.16 4.53 15.40
C SER A 19 -4.45 5.12 14.82
N ASN A 20 -4.40 6.38 14.34
CA ASN A 20 -5.51 7.03 13.62
C ASN A 20 -6.19 6.05 12.66
N ARG A 21 -7.53 6.04 12.62
CA ARG A 21 -8.39 5.09 11.86
C ARG A 21 -7.91 4.84 10.42
N ASP A 22 -7.31 5.85 9.80
CA ASP A 22 -6.83 5.85 8.42
C ASP A 22 -5.39 5.32 8.24
N GLY A 23 -4.71 4.86 9.30
CA GLY A 23 -3.35 4.33 9.22
C GLY A 23 -2.30 5.38 8.78
N ILE A 24 -2.60 6.66 8.97
CA ILE A 24 -1.76 7.79 8.55
C ILE A 24 -0.39 7.70 9.23
N GLY A 25 0.67 7.80 8.42
CA GLY A 25 2.07 7.65 8.85
C GLY A 25 2.64 6.24 8.64
N ALA A 26 1.83 5.26 8.24
CA ALA A 26 2.32 3.91 7.94
C ALA A 26 3.16 3.90 6.65
N ARG A 27 4.37 3.36 6.73
CA ARG A 27 5.31 3.27 5.60
C ARG A 27 5.18 1.91 4.94
N VAL A 28 4.89 1.91 3.65
CA VAL A 28 4.79 0.70 2.83
C VAL A 28 6.00 0.63 1.91
N ARG A 29 6.71 -0.50 1.95
CA ARG A 29 7.80 -0.80 1.03
C ARG A 29 7.43 -2.03 0.21
N ILE A 30 7.47 -1.86 -1.12
CA ILE A 30 7.27 -2.95 -2.07
C ILE A 30 8.52 -2.98 -2.95
N ASP A 31 9.36 -3.98 -2.77
CA ASP A 31 10.63 -4.12 -3.49
C ASP A 31 11.48 -2.83 -3.41
N LYS A 32 11.66 -2.11 -4.52
CA LYS A 32 12.38 -0.82 -4.61
C LYS A 32 11.48 0.42 -4.45
N GLN A 33 10.16 0.26 -4.42
CA GLN A 33 9.23 1.36 -4.25
C GLN A 33 8.98 1.59 -2.75
N TYR A 34 9.20 2.82 -2.31
CA TYR A 34 8.80 3.27 -0.98
C TYR A 34 7.61 4.20 -1.13
N ASN A 35 6.61 4.01 -0.29
CA ASN A 35 5.52 4.96 -0.17
C ASN A 35 5.06 5.00 1.29
N HIS A 36 4.32 6.03 1.67
CA HIS A 36 3.77 6.11 3.00
C HIS A 36 2.35 6.64 2.93
N MET A 37 1.50 6.14 3.80
CA MET A 37 0.18 6.68 3.97
C MET A 37 0.33 8.07 4.57
N SER A 38 -0.02 9.10 3.81
CA SER A 38 -0.04 10.48 4.28
C SER A 38 -1.46 11.01 4.18
N SER A 39 -1.90 11.74 5.20
CA SER A 39 -3.11 12.55 5.14
C SER A 39 -2.86 13.92 4.51
N ALA A 40 -1.61 14.22 4.11
CA ALA A 40 -1.25 15.50 3.54
C ALA A 40 -1.93 15.64 2.16
N CYS A 41 -3.05 16.35 2.19
CA CYS A 41 -3.78 16.85 1.04
C CYS A 41 -2.85 17.74 0.20
N GLY A 42 -2.20 17.14 -0.80
CA GLY A 42 -1.47 17.87 -1.83
C GLY A 42 -2.48 18.53 -2.75
N TYR A 43 -2.44 19.86 -2.80
CA TYR A 43 -3.29 20.87 -3.47
C TYR A 43 -3.87 20.59 -4.88
N ALA A 44 -3.70 19.43 -5.52
CA ALA A 44 -4.14 19.20 -6.89
C ALA A 44 -4.75 17.83 -7.25
N SER A 45 -4.83 16.83 -6.36
CA SER A 45 -5.61 15.59 -6.55
C SER A 45 -5.26 14.60 -5.45
N SER A 46 -6.14 14.32 -4.50
CA SER A 46 -5.97 13.16 -3.60
C SER A 46 -7.25 12.86 -2.81
N SER A 47 -8.22 12.25 -3.48
CA SER A 47 -9.38 11.63 -2.86
C SER A 47 -9.36 10.13 -3.14
N HIS A 48 -8.31 9.43 -2.73
CA HIS A 48 -8.43 7.97 -2.61
C HIS A 48 -7.72 7.49 -1.36
N PHE A 49 -8.52 7.03 -0.41
CA PHE A 49 -8.09 6.36 0.82
C PHE A 49 -7.32 5.09 0.46
N GLY A 50 -5.99 5.17 0.34
CA GLY A 50 -5.11 4.03 0.09
C GLY A 50 -3.90 4.38 -0.76
N VAL A 51 -2.84 3.58 -0.60
CA VAL A 51 -1.58 3.73 -1.31
C VAL A 51 -1.63 2.90 -2.59
N HIS A 52 -1.63 3.57 -3.75
CA HIS A 52 -1.61 2.92 -5.05
C HIS A 52 -0.17 2.65 -5.51
N PHE A 53 0.11 1.43 -5.92
CA PHE A 53 1.39 1.00 -6.48
C PHE A 53 1.18 0.41 -7.88
N GLY A 54 1.87 0.96 -8.87
CA GLY A 54 1.96 0.40 -10.21
C GLY A 54 3.14 -0.58 -10.27
N LEU A 55 2.84 -1.84 -10.61
CA LEU A 55 3.79 -2.96 -10.60
C LEU A 55 4.20 -3.42 -12.01
N GLY A 56 3.69 -2.76 -13.05
CA GLY A 56 4.07 -3.05 -14.43
C GLY A 56 3.71 -4.49 -14.80
N LYS A 57 4.69 -5.34 -15.10
CA LYS A 57 4.47 -6.74 -15.50
C LYS A 57 4.49 -7.76 -14.35
N VAL A 58 4.56 -7.27 -13.10
CA VAL A 58 4.70 -8.15 -11.94
C VAL A 58 3.32 -8.67 -11.52
N GLU A 59 3.06 -9.97 -11.72
CA GLU A 59 1.78 -10.59 -11.33
C GLU A 59 1.65 -10.84 -9.82
N LYS A 60 2.77 -11.11 -9.15
CA LYS A 60 2.83 -11.41 -7.72
C LYS A 60 3.92 -10.60 -7.03
N ILE A 61 3.56 -10.00 -5.91
CA ILE A 61 4.49 -9.23 -5.08
C ILE A 61 5.18 -10.20 -4.11
N PRO A 62 6.52 -10.29 -4.13
CA PRO A 62 7.26 -11.22 -3.29
C PRO A 62 7.13 -10.87 -1.80
N SER A 63 7.23 -9.58 -1.47
CA SER A 63 7.07 -9.08 -0.11
C SER A 63 6.63 -7.61 -0.08
N ILE A 64 5.69 -7.33 0.81
CA ILE A 64 5.25 -5.99 1.19
C ILE A 64 5.60 -5.81 2.65
N GLU A 65 6.44 -4.83 2.95
CA GLU A 65 6.77 -4.45 4.31
C GLU A 65 5.99 -3.21 4.70
N ILE A 66 5.23 -3.29 5.78
CA ILE A 66 4.38 -2.22 6.30
C ILE A 66 4.88 -1.89 7.70
N LYS A 67 5.44 -0.69 7.87
CA LYS A 67 5.85 -0.17 9.18
C LYS A 67 4.81 0.82 9.67
N TRP A 68 4.07 0.43 10.70
CA TRP A 68 3.07 1.26 11.34
C TRP A 68 3.74 2.31 12.24
N PRO A 69 3.12 3.51 12.40
CA PRO A 69 3.65 4.54 13.28
C PRO A 69 3.61 4.14 14.77
N SER A 70 2.77 3.17 15.14
CA SER A 70 2.77 2.53 16.47
C SER A 70 4.06 1.74 16.79
N GLY A 71 4.98 1.58 15.83
CA GLY A 71 6.19 0.76 15.95
C GLY A 71 6.01 -0.71 15.56
N ILE A 72 4.81 -1.11 15.15
CA ILE A 72 4.51 -2.45 14.65
C ILE A 72 5.02 -2.57 13.21
N ALA A 73 5.79 -3.60 12.91
CA ALA A 73 6.16 -3.95 11.54
C ALA A 73 5.38 -5.20 11.10
N GLN A 74 4.79 -5.14 9.92
CA GLN A 74 4.01 -6.20 9.31
C GLN A 74 4.58 -6.52 7.94
N ILE A 75 4.82 -7.80 7.67
CA ILE A 75 5.40 -8.24 6.40
C ILE A 75 4.42 -9.24 5.77
N LEU A 76 3.93 -8.89 4.59
CA LEU A 76 3.04 -9.73 3.78
C LEU A 76 3.85 -10.28 2.62
N LYS A 77 3.65 -11.55 2.27
CA LYS A 77 4.36 -12.24 1.18
C LYS A 77 3.35 -12.96 0.29
N ASP A 78 3.74 -13.24 -0.96
CA ASP A 78 2.89 -13.90 -1.97
C ASP A 78 1.54 -13.19 -2.22
N ILE A 79 1.58 -11.85 -2.34
CA ILE A 79 0.37 -11.07 -2.58
C ILE A 79 0.14 -10.94 -4.10
N LYS A 80 -1.05 -11.35 -4.55
CA LYS A 80 -1.46 -11.14 -5.95
C LYS A 80 -1.62 -9.65 -6.26
N THR A 81 -1.29 -9.27 -7.47
CA THR A 81 -1.58 -7.93 -8.00
C THR A 81 -2.99 -7.85 -8.56
N ASN A 82 -3.39 -6.67 -9.03
CA ASN A 82 -4.72 -6.31 -9.51
C ASN A 82 -5.83 -6.45 -8.45
N GLN A 83 -5.52 -6.11 -7.20
CA GLN A 83 -6.49 -6.14 -6.12
C GLN A 83 -6.31 -4.98 -5.14
N VAL A 84 -7.35 -4.76 -4.35
CA VAL A 84 -7.32 -3.84 -3.21
C VAL A 84 -7.02 -4.66 -1.97
N LEU A 85 -5.78 -4.57 -1.49
CA LEU A 85 -5.35 -5.23 -0.28
C LEU A 85 -5.70 -4.36 0.93
N GLN A 86 -6.66 -4.82 1.74
CA GLN A 86 -6.97 -4.20 3.02
C GLN A 86 -6.07 -4.78 4.10
N VAL A 87 -5.21 -3.96 4.69
CA VAL A 87 -4.33 -4.35 5.79
C VAL A 87 -4.76 -3.59 7.03
N ARG A 88 -5.13 -4.33 8.05
CA ARG A 88 -5.49 -3.77 9.36
C ARG A 88 -4.28 -3.84 10.27
N GLU A 89 -4.09 -2.77 11.04
CA GLU A 89 -3.09 -2.75 12.10
C GLU A 89 -3.43 -3.85 13.11
N PRO A 90 -2.48 -4.76 13.41
CA PRO A 90 -2.71 -5.81 14.39
C PRO A 90 -2.81 -5.20 15.79
N GLU A 91 -3.88 -5.53 16.50
CA GLU A 91 -4.02 -5.22 17.92
C GLU A 91 -3.07 -6.15 18.69
N LYS A 92 -2.16 -5.59 19.48
CA LYS A 92 -1.24 -6.34 20.33
C LYS A 92 -1.72 -6.26 21.77
#